data_AF-A0A8J7WF01-F1
#
_entry.id   AF-A0A8J7WF01-F1
#
_cell.length_a   1.000
_cell.length_b   1.000
_cell.length_c   1.000
_cell.angle_alpha   90.00
_cell.angle_beta   90.00
_cell.angle_gamma   90.00
#
_symmetry.space_group_name_H-M   'P 1'
#
loop_
_entity.id
_entity.type
_entity.pdbx_description
1 polymer ?
#
loop_
_entity_poly.entity_id
_entity_poly.type
_entity_poly.pdbx_seq_one_letter_code
_entity_poly.pdbx_strand_id
1 'polypeptide(L)'
;MGLYFITLVWLILLVPLSARAAPYAAIVMDARSGEVILAENADTRLHPASLTKMMTLYIAFEAVENGELSLDTEITISRNAASEPPSKLGLREGQRIKLRYLIRAAAVKSANDAATAIGEAVAGSEAAFARRMNRTAKALGMTRSTFRNAHGLTEEGHLSTARDMTILGRHVLYDYPEYYNIFSRRSADAGMKTVNNTNSRFLDAYRGADGIKTGYTRAAGFNLVASAERGSERIITTVFGGRSTVARNAKVAELMDVGFRRAPAQVALRKPGRPPYMGRGSDADVIVVQSVNPQPGTRAKSIRVARAAVTRSLRPVARPVPDVAPLVAGVKDDINAVLEQVQVVAAAPKPPAPPEVVAAAPETVTAAAEPTTIAPEQSVKPVQRPQQVVLAAAELRDTATPAREAEVVTRISTSGGRQWGINVGRYPSRFAAEKVLLKTALSETATLDGALRKVTKGAKGFDANFMGLTRDMAELACRRLQARQVSCFMIGPS
;
A
#
# COMPACT_ATOMS: atom_id res chain seq x y z
N MET A 1 -62.39 2.07 16.79
CA MET A 1 -61.59 1.31 15.81
C MET A 1 -60.95 2.17 14.73
N GLY A 2 -61.60 3.22 14.20
CA GLY A 2 -61.04 4.03 13.09
C GLY A 2 -59.73 4.77 13.41
N LEU A 3 -59.58 5.35 14.60
CA LEU A 3 -58.37 6.12 14.94
C LEU A 3 -57.11 5.25 15.04
N TYR A 4 -57.23 4.03 15.59
CA TYR A 4 -56.12 3.08 15.68
C TYR A 4 -55.74 2.49 14.32
N PHE A 5 -56.69 2.38 13.39
CA PHE A 5 -56.41 1.93 12.03
C PHE A 5 -55.67 3.01 11.23
N ILE A 6 -56.05 4.28 11.40
CA ILE A 6 -55.38 5.42 10.75
C ILE A 6 -53.96 5.60 11.28
N THR A 7 -53.73 5.45 12.60
CA THR A 7 -52.37 5.53 13.16
C THR A 7 -51.50 4.36 12.75
N LEU A 8 -52.04 3.15 12.63
CA LEU A 8 -51.32 1.97 12.12
C LEU A 8 -50.93 2.15 10.64
N VAL A 9 -51.85 2.65 9.81
CA VAL A 9 -51.59 2.95 8.39
C VAL A 9 -50.56 4.08 8.25
N TRP A 10 -50.62 5.11 9.08
CA TRP A 10 -49.60 6.17 9.13
C TRP A 10 -48.23 5.64 9.55
N LEU A 11 -48.17 4.75 10.56
CA LEU A 11 -46.91 4.13 10.99
C LEU A 11 -46.32 3.24 9.88
N ILE A 12 -47.15 2.45 9.20
CA ILE A 12 -46.72 1.54 8.12
C ILE A 12 -46.24 2.31 6.88
N LEU A 13 -46.86 3.47 6.57
CA LEU A 13 -46.48 4.28 5.41
C LEU A 13 -45.26 5.18 5.65
N LEU A 14 -45.02 5.66 6.87
CA LEU A 14 -43.92 6.60 7.16
C LEU A 14 -42.65 5.98 7.72
N VAL A 15 -42.74 4.85 8.43
CA VAL A 15 -41.56 4.16 8.97
C VAL A 15 -40.57 3.65 7.88
N PRO A 16 -40.97 3.19 6.68
CA PRO A 16 -39.98 2.77 5.67
C PRO A 16 -39.19 3.93 5.04
N LEU A 17 -39.54 5.19 5.30
CA LEU A 17 -38.76 6.36 4.85
C LEU A 17 -37.58 6.70 5.78
N SER A 18 -37.52 6.14 7.00
CA SER A 18 -36.54 6.50 8.02
C SER A 18 -35.23 5.70 7.97
N ALA A 19 -35.14 4.68 7.11
CA ALA A 19 -33.96 3.82 6.97
C ALA A 19 -33.33 3.92 5.58
N ARG A 20 -32.93 5.12 5.16
CA ARG A 20 -32.10 5.28 3.96
C ARG A 20 -30.67 4.85 4.28
N ALA A 21 -30.35 3.59 3.96
CA ALA A 21 -28.96 3.15 3.88
C ALA A 21 -28.18 4.11 2.96
N ALA A 22 -26.89 4.32 3.25
CA ALA A 22 -26.01 5.08 2.35
C ALA A 22 -26.19 4.52 0.93
N PRO A 23 -26.39 5.36 -0.10
CA PRO A 23 -26.65 4.87 -1.44
C PRO A 23 -25.49 3.98 -1.88
N TYR A 24 -25.82 2.78 -2.33
CA TYR A 24 -24.84 1.83 -2.83
C TYR A 24 -24.41 2.22 -4.25
N ALA A 25 -23.11 2.16 -4.51
CA ALA A 25 -22.54 2.33 -5.84
C ALA A 25 -21.34 1.41 -6.02
N ALA A 26 -21.18 0.89 -7.23
CA ALA A 26 -20.08 0.02 -7.57
C ALA A 26 -19.62 0.19 -9.03
N ILE A 27 -18.35 -0.11 -9.27
CA ILE A 27 -17.80 -0.18 -10.62
C ILE A 27 -16.66 -1.19 -10.67
N VAL A 28 -16.54 -1.90 -11.78
CA VAL A 28 -15.47 -2.85 -12.10
C VAL A 28 -14.84 -2.42 -13.41
N MET A 29 -13.52 -2.28 -13.41
CA MET A 29 -12.74 -1.81 -14.55
C MET A 29 -11.59 -2.77 -14.84
N ASP A 30 -11.37 -3.08 -16.12
CA ASP A 30 -10.08 -3.61 -16.56
C ASP A 30 -9.06 -2.48 -16.51
N ALA A 31 -8.08 -2.59 -15.61
CA ALA A 31 -7.08 -1.54 -15.43
C ALA A 31 -6.23 -1.33 -16.69
N ARG A 32 -6.07 -2.34 -17.55
CA ARG A 32 -5.16 -2.33 -18.71
C ARG A 32 -5.69 -1.41 -19.79
N SER A 33 -6.95 -1.59 -20.20
CA SER A 33 -7.62 -0.74 -21.19
C SER A 33 -8.30 0.48 -20.56
N GLY A 34 -8.71 0.39 -19.30
CA GLY A 34 -9.61 1.35 -18.66
C GLY A 34 -11.08 1.12 -19.03
N GLU A 35 -11.39 -0.02 -19.64
CA GLU A 35 -12.76 -0.40 -19.98
C GLU A 35 -13.57 -0.76 -18.73
N VAL A 36 -14.81 -0.29 -18.67
CA VAL A 36 -15.73 -0.57 -17.57
C VAL A 36 -16.48 -1.86 -17.87
N ILE A 37 -16.28 -2.88 -17.03
CA ILE A 37 -16.90 -4.20 -17.16
C ILE A 37 -18.30 -4.21 -16.53
N LEU A 38 -18.45 -3.52 -15.41
CA LEU A 38 -19.71 -3.41 -14.68
C LEU A 38 -19.77 -2.05 -13.99
N ALA A 39 -20.95 -1.43 -13.98
CA ALA A 39 -21.20 -0.20 -13.24
C ALA A 39 -22.62 -0.22 -12.67
N GLU A 40 -22.77 0.19 -11.41
CA GLU A 40 -24.06 0.35 -10.74
C GLU A 40 -24.00 1.64 -9.92
N ASN A 41 -24.88 2.60 -10.24
CA ASN A 41 -24.89 3.93 -9.59
C ASN A 41 -23.50 4.60 -9.57
N ALA A 42 -22.62 4.26 -10.53
CA ALA A 42 -21.20 4.56 -10.46
C ALA A 42 -20.88 6.06 -10.47
N ASP A 43 -21.84 6.88 -10.93
CA ASP A 43 -21.77 8.34 -11.04
C ASP A 43 -22.54 9.08 -9.92
N THR A 44 -23.11 8.34 -8.96
CA THR A 44 -23.76 8.90 -7.78
C THR A 44 -22.74 9.58 -6.89
N ARG A 45 -23.03 10.83 -6.51
CA ARG A 45 -22.16 11.62 -5.64
C ARG A 45 -22.35 11.20 -4.18
N LEU A 46 -21.30 10.64 -3.58
CA LEU A 46 -21.29 10.07 -2.25
C LEU A 46 -20.06 10.53 -1.48
N HIS A 47 -20.13 10.48 -0.15
CA HIS A 47 -18.96 10.78 0.68
C HIS A 47 -17.86 9.72 0.44
N PRO A 48 -16.65 10.12 0.01
CA PRO A 48 -15.57 9.19 -0.28
C PRO A 48 -14.93 8.60 0.99
N ALA A 49 -15.13 9.24 2.15
CA ALA A 49 -14.41 8.93 3.37
C ALA A 49 -12.88 8.90 3.11
N SER A 50 -12.13 8.04 3.79
CA SER A 50 -10.68 7.92 3.60
C SER A 50 -10.20 7.48 2.21
N LEU A 51 -11.08 7.19 1.24
CA LEU A 51 -10.67 7.05 -0.16
C LEU A 51 -10.00 8.33 -0.68
N THR A 52 -10.38 9.49 -0.13
CA THR A 52 -9.76 10.79 -0.37
C THR A 52 -8.24 10.78 -0.24
N LYS A 53 -7.69 9.96 0.68
CA LYS A 53 -6.24 9.88 0.88
C LYS A 53 -5.48 9.35 -0.34
N MET A 54 -6.14 8.67 -1.28
CA MET A 54 -5.52 8.34 -2.57
C MET A 54 -5.15 9.61 -3.35
N MET A 55 -6.00 10.64 -3.34
CA MET A 55 -5.71 11.93 -3.99
C MET A 55 -4.59 12.65 -3.26
N THR A 56 -4.61 12.62 -1.93
CA THR A 56 -3.55 13.21 -1.09
C THR A 56 -2.19 12.58 -1.38
N LEU A 57 -2.14 11.25 -1.48
CA LEU A 57 -0.93 10.51 -1.82
C LEU A 57 -0.52 10.73 -3.27
N TYR A 58 -1.46 10.75 -4.21
CA TYR A 58 -1.19 11.06 -5.62
C TYR A 58 -0.47 12.41 -5.76
N ILE A 59 -0.98 13.45 -5.09
CA ILE A 59 -0.36 14.78 -5.10
C ILE A 59 0.97 14.78 -4.35
N ALA A 60 1.12 14.02 -3.26
CA ALA A 60 2.41 13.90 -2.57
C ALA A 60 3.47 13.25 -3.46
N PHE A 61 3.12 12.23 -4.24
CA PHE A 61 4.02 11.59 -5.21
C PHE A 61 4.39 12.55 -6.34
N GLU A 62 3.41 13.31 -6.86
CA GLU A 62 3.63 14.36 -7.85
C GLU A 62 4.62 15.43 -7.33
N ALA A 63 4.43 15.89 -6.09
CA ALA A 63 5.29 16.87 -5.44
C ALA A 63 6.72 16.34 -5.25
N VAL A 64 6.89 15.05 -4.96
CA VAL A 64 8.21 14.41 -4.85
C VAL A 64 8.87 14.25 -6.22
N GLU A 65 8.14 13.80 -7.24
CA GLU A 65 8.65 13.66 -8.62
C GLU A 65 9.16 15.00 -9.16
N ASN A 66 8.46 16.10 -8.86
CA ASN A 66 8.80 17.45 -9.31
C ASN A 66 9.76 18.19 -8.37
N GLY A 67 10.24 17.55 -7.30
CA GLY A 67 11.23 18.14 -6.38
C GLY A 67 10.70 19.26 -5.48
N GLU A 68 9.39 19.42 -5.33
CA GLU A 68 8.79 20.33 -4.33
C GLU A 68 9.14 19.86 -2.91
N LEU A 69 9.17 18.54 -2.71
CA LEU A 69 9.53 17.86 -1.48
C LEU A 69 10.40 16.65 -1.82
N SER A 70 11.14 16.16 -0.84
CA SER A 70 11.78 14.84 -0.91
C SER A 70 11.13 13.90 0.11
N LEU A 71 11.29 12.59 -0.07
CA LEU A 71 10.86 11.59 0.92
C LEU A 71 11.51 11.78 2.30
N ASP A 72 12.64 12.49 2.34
CA ASP A 72 13.42 12.82 3.55
C ASP A 72 13.10 14.19 4.13
N THR A 73 12.24 14.99 3.48
CA THR A 73 11.87 16.31 3.99
C THR A 73 11.19 16.15 5.35
N GLU A 74 11.76 16.82 6.35
CA GLU A 74 11.21 16.91 7.70
C GLU A 74 10.02 17.87 7.68
N ILE A 75 8.84 17.36 8.03
CA ILE A 75 7.60 18.12 8.09
C ILE A 75 7.31 18.44 9.55
N THR A 76 7.18 19.73 9.85
CA THR A 76 6.71 20.22 11.15
C THR A 76 5.19 20.06 11.22
N ILE A 77 4.71 19.33 12.21
CA ILE A 77 3.29 19.07 12.42
C ILE A 77 2.61 20.31 12.99
N SER A 78 1.58 20.78 12.31
CA SER A 78 0.76 21.90 12.77
C SER A 78 -0.18 21.48 13.91
N ARG A 79 -0.75 22.48 14.60
CA ARG A 79 -1.85 22.26 15.54
C ARG A 79 -3.05 21.56 14.88
N ASN A 80 -3.39 21.99 13.67
CA ASN A 80 -4.52 21.47 12.90
C ASN A 80 -4.34 19.96 12.68
N ALA A 81 -3.22 19.55 12.06
CA ALA A 81 -2.92 18.15 11.81
C ALA A 81 -2.89 17.30 13.10
N ALA A 82 -2.32 17.81 14.19
CA ALA A 82 -2.30 17.09 15.48
C ALA A 82 -3.71 16.90 16.09
N SER A 83 -4.60 17.87 15.85
CA SER A 83 -5.97 17.91 16.39
C SER A 83 -6.95 16.99 15.67
N GLU A 84 -6.59 16.46 14.51
CA GLU A 84 -7.45 15.57 13.71
C GLU A 84 -7.99 14.39 14.54
N PRO A 85 -9.26 13.99 14.34
CA PRO A 85 -9.82 12.82 15.02
C PRO A 85 -9.24 11.51 14.45
N PRO A 86 -9.29 10.40 15.21
CA PRO A 86 -8.85 9.09 14.71
C PRO A 86 -9.66 8.58 13.49
N SER A 87 -9.14 7.67 12.67
CA SER A 87 -7.83 7.01 12.74
C SER A 87 -6.68 8.00 12.56
N LYS A 88 -5.68 7.93 13.43
CA LYS A 88 -4.51 8.82 13.41
C LYS A 88 -3.24 8.14 13.91
N LEU A 89 -2.08 8.68 13.59
CA LEU A 89 -0.79 8.18 14.06
C LEU A 89 -0.53 8.63 15.50
N GLY A 90 -1.07 9.79 15.91
CA GLY A 90 -0.86 10.41 17.22
C GLY A 90 0.28 11.43 17.19
N LEU A 91 0.40 12.16 16.08
CA LEU A 91 1.39 13.23 15.92
C LEU A 91 1.11 14.39 16.87
N ARG A 92 2.17 15.05 17.36
CA ARG A 92 2.07 16.20 18.27
C ARG A 92 2.40 17.50 17.52
N GLU A 93 1.76 18.60 17.90
CA GLU A 93 2.10 19.94 17.38
C GLU A 93 3.60 20.24 17.59
N GLY A 94 4.25 20.82 16.58
CA GLY A 94 5.68 21.13 16.59
C GLY A 94 6.62 19.93 16.37
N GLN A 95 6.10 18.69 16.41
CA GLN A 95 6.89 17.51 16.09
C GLN A 95 7.40 17.58 14.65
N ARG A 96 8.63 17.09 14.40
CA ARG A 96 9.15 16.90 13.04
C ARG A 96 9.16 15.42 12.67
N ILE A 97 8.72 15.13 11.45
CA ILE A 97 8.69 13.77 10.92
C ILE A 97 8.89 13.79 9.40
N LYS A 98 9.67 12.82 8.89
CA LYS A 98 9.93 12.70 7.45
C LYS A 98 8.67 12.35 6.66
N LEU A 99 8.54 12.94 5.47
CA LEU A 99 7.43 12.71 4.54
C LEU A 99 7.16 11.22 4.28
N ARG A 100 8.19 10.38 4.10
CA ARG A 100 8.00 8.94 3.88
C ARG A 100 7.20 8.23 4.98
N TYR A 101 7.29 8.69 6.22
CA TYR A 101 6.60 8.09 7.35
C TYR A 101 5.14 8.53 7.38
N LEU A 102 4.87 9.79 7.03
CA LEU A 102 3.51 10.30 6.84
C LEU A 102 2.81 9.56 5.70
N ILE A 103 3.50 9.36 4.56
CA ILE A 103 2.99 8.58 3.42
C ILE A 103 2.59 7.16 3.87
N ARG A 104 3.45 6.48 4.63
CA ARG A 104 3.15 5.14 5.18
C ARG A 104 1.96 5.17 6.14
N ALA A 105 1.90 6.15 7.03
CA ALA A 105 0.80 6.28 7.98
C ALA A 105 -0.55 6.53 7.27
N ALA A 106 -0.57 7.41 6.26
CA ALA A 106 -1.77 7.72 5.48
C ALA A 106 -2.20 6.56 4.58
N ALA A 107 -1.26 5.87 3.92
CA ALA A 107 -1.57 4.74 3.04
C ALA A 107 -2.03 3.51 3.82
N VAL A 108 -1.30 3.14 4.88
CA VAL A 108 -1.45 1.86 5.59
C VAL A 108 -2.44 1.98 6.75
N LYS A 109 -2.22 2.92 7.69
CA LYS A 109 -3.13 3.12 8.85
C LYS A 109 -4.35 3.98 8.53
N SER A 110 -4.37 4.60 7.35
CA SER A 110 -5.37 5.60 7.01
C SER A 110 -5.38 6.80 7.97
N ALA A 111 -4.21 7.19 8.48
CA ALA A 111 -4.05 8.23 9.50
C ALA A 111 -4.46 9.62 8.97
N ASN A 112 -5.38 10.30 9.67
CA ASN A 112 -5.91 11.61 9.32
C ASN A 112 -4.87 12.71 9.53
N ASP A 113 -4.26 12.74 10.73
CA ASP A 113 -3.17 13.66 11.09
C ASP A 113 -2.03 13.67 10.06
N ALA A 114 -1.64 12.48 9.57
CA ALA A 114 -0.62 12.36 8.55
C ALA A 114 -1.06 12.92 7.18
N ALA A 115 -2.32 12.73 6.78
CA ALA A 115 -2.84 13.26 5.53
C ALA A 115 -2.97 14.79 5.56
N THR A 116 -3.45 15.37 6.67
CA THR A 116 -3.49 16.82 6.88
C THR A 116 -2.09 17.41 6.85
N ALA A 117 -1.13 16.80 7.57
CA ALA A 117 0.27 17.25 7.57
C ALA A 117 0.91 17.19 6.16
N ILE A 118 0.63 16.14 5.37
CA ILE A 118 1.06 16.08 3.97
C ILE A 118 0.46 17.23 3.17
N GLY A 119 -0.84 17.46 3.31
CA GLY A 119 -1.53 18.51 2.56
C GLY A 119 -0.99 19.90 2.86
N GLU A 120 -0.80 20.22 4.13
CA GLU A 120 -0.21 21.47 4.60
C GLU A 120 1.25 21.61 4.16
N ALA A 121 2.06 20.55 4.25
CA ALA A 121 3.44 20.58 3.79
C ALA A 121 3.54 20.82 2.27
N VAL A 122 2.58 20.31 1.49
CA VAL A 122 2.56 20.46 0.04
C VAL A 122 1.99 21.81 -0.40
N ALA A 123 0.95 22.33 0.23
CA ALA A 123 0.24 23.53 -0.26
C ALA A 123 0.26 24.74 0.69
N GLY A 124 0.91 24.63 1.85
CA GLY A 124 0.98 25.66 2.89
C GLY A 124 -0.22 25.68 3.84
N SER A 125 -1.40 25.24 3.40
CA SER A 125 -2.59 25.07 4.23
C SER A 125 -3.51 23.99 3.68
N GLU A 126 -4.39 23.43 4.50
CA GLU A 126 -5.36 22.44 4.05
C GLU A 126 -6.35 23.00 3.03
N ALA A 127 -6.81 24.25 3.20
CA ALA A 127 -7.69 24.90 2.23
C ALA A 127 -7.01 25.08 0.86
N ALA A 128 -5.73 25.45 0.82
CA ALA A 128 -4.96 25.51 -0.41
C ALA A 128 -4.75 24.12 -1.02
N PHE A 129 -4.54 23.11 -0.17
CA PHE A 129 -4.43 21.73 -0.61
C PHE A 129 -5.73 21.22 -1.24
N ALA A 130 -6.89 21.49 -0.63
CA ALA A 130 -8.20 21.15 -1.20
C ALA A 130 -8.42 21.78 -2.59
N ARG A 131 -8.00 23.03 -2.82
CA ARG A 131 -8.01 23.64 -4.16
C ARG A 131 -7.12 22.88 -5.14
N ARG A 132 -5.90 22.49 -4.75
CA ARG A 132 -5.01 21.65 -5.56
C ARG A 132 -5.63 20.28 -5.85
N MET A 133 -6.27 19.65 -4.86
CA MET A 133 -6.99 18.38 -5.04
C MET A 133 -8.08 18.49 -6.11
N ASN A 134 -8.87 19.57 -6.09
CA ASN A 134 -9.93 19.78 -7.07
C ASN A 134 -9.40 20.06 -8.48
N ARG A 135 -8.32 20.84 -8.62
CA ARG A 135 -7.65 21.03 -9.93
C ARG A 135 -7.07 19.72 -10.48
N THR A 136 -6.42 18.95 -9.61
CA THR A 136 -5.88 17.63 -9.95
C THR A 136 -7.00 16.68 -10.37
N ALA A 137 -8.11 16.64 -9.62
CA ALA A 137 -9.30 15.85 -9.96
C ALA A 137 -9.82 16.18 -11.36
N LYS A 138 -9.95 17.47 -11.70
CA LYS A 138 -10.35 17.92 -13.03
C LYS A 138 -9.37 17.46 -14.11
N ALA A 139 -8.06 17.58 -13.87
CA ALA A 139 -7.03 17.15 -14.80
C ALA A 139 -6.99 15.63 -15.03
N LEU A 140 -7.38 14.85 -14.03
CA LEU A 140 -7.55 13.39 -14.11
C LEU A 140 -8.87 12.95 -14.74
N GLY A 141 -9.78 13.88 -15.06
CA GLY A 141 -11.11 13.57 -15.58
C GLY A 141 -12.14 13.15 -14.53
N MET A 142 -11.87 13.38 -13.24
CA MET A 142 -12.79 13.15 -12.12
C MET A 142 -13.83 14.29 -12.01
N THR A 143 -14.72 14.38 -13.01
CA THR A 143 -15.60 15.54 -13.22
C THR A 143 -16.72 15.68 -12.18
N ARG A 144 -16.94 14.68 -11.33
CA ARG A 144 -18.03 14.65 -10.34
C ARG A 144 -17.52 14.63 -8.89
N SER A 145 -16.24 14.94 -8.72
CA SER A 145 -15.55 14.97 -7.43
C SER A 145 -15.31 16.38 -6.91
N THR A 146 -15.43 16.54 -5.59
CA THR A 146 -15.12 17.77 -4.87
C THR A 146 -14.50 17.37 -3.52
N PHE A 147 -13.28 17.82 -3.31
CA PHE A 147 -12.50 17.61 -2.09
C PHE A 147 -12.49 18.87 -1.25
N ARG A 148 -12.73 18.72 0.06
CA ARG A 148 -12.72 19.81 1.04
C ARG A 148 -11.55 19.76 2.02
N ASN A 149 -10.99 18.57 2.22
CA ASN A 149 -9.94 18.29 3.20
C ASN A 149 -9.05 17.14 2.72
N ALA A 150 -7.88 16.96 3.32
CA ALA A 150 -6.86 16.01 2.84
C ALA A 150 -7.13 14.55 3.27
N HIS A 151 -7.97 14.35 4.28
CA HIS A 151 -8.14 13.04 4.92
C HIS A 151 -9.49 12.37 4.58
N GLY A 152 -10.49 13.13 4.16
CA GLY A 152 -11.83 12.63 3.82
C GLY A 152 -12.73 12.42 5.03
N LEU A 153 -12.62 13.24 6.08
CA LEU A 153 -13.70 13.28 7.08
C LEU A 153 -14.92 13.96 6.45
N THR A 154 -16.11 13.56 6.92
CA THR A 154 -17.37 14.05 6.36
C THR A 154 -17.49 15.55 6.53
N GLU A 155 -17.69 16.23 5.41
CA GLU A 155 -17.89 17.67 5.34
C GLU A 155 -18.85 17.97 4.18
N GLU A 156 -19.59 19.07 4.27
CA GLU A 156 -20.54 19.45 3.25
C GLU A 156 -19.85 19.71 1.89
N GLY A 157 -20.41 19.11 0.85
CA GLY A 157 -19.83 19.18 -0.49
C GLY A 157 -18.54 18.36 -0.69
N HIS A 158 -18.05 17.64 0.33
CA HIS A 158 -16.95 16.67 0.15
C HIS A 158 -17.51 15.35 -0.41
N LEU A 159 -17.56 15.27 -1.73
CA LEU A 159 -18.24 14.19 -2.46
C LEU A 159 -17.38 13.69 -3.63
N SER A 160 -17.54 12.42 -3.98
CA SER A 160 -16.94 11.79 -5.16
C SER A 160 -17.88 10.70 -5.68
N THR A 161 -17.43 9.90 -6.64
CA THR A 161 -18.21 8.81 -7.24
C THR A 161 -17.36 7.54 -7.28
N ALA A 162 -18.01 6.38 -7.45
CA ALA A 162 -17.29 5.12 -7.62
C ALA A 162 -16.43 5.15 -8.89
N ARG A 163 -16.93 5.77 -9.96
CA ARG A 163 -16.18 5.97 -11.21
C ARG A 163 -14.93 6.81 -11.00
N ASP A 164 -15.07 7.99 -10.39
CA ASP A 164 -13.95 8.93 -10.19
C ASP A 164 -12.87 8.31 -9.29
N MET A 165 -13.26 7.61 -8.22
CA MET A 165 -12.29 6.93 -7.34
C MET A 165 -11.60 5.75 -8.03
N THR A 166 -12.23 5.12 -9.02
CA THR A 166 -11.62 4.06 -9.84
C THR A 166 -10.62 4.65 -10.84
N ILE A 167 -10.96 5.78 -11.46
CA ILE A 167 -10.03 6.56 -12.30
C ILE A 167 -8.80 6.93 -11.47
N LEU A 168 -8.99 7.49 -10.27
CA LEU A 168 -7.89 7.83 -9.38
C LEU A 168 -7.04 6.61 -8.99
N GLY A 169 -7.65 5.49 -8.64
CA GLY A 169 -6.93 4.26 -8.33
C GLY A 169 -6.07 3.77 -9.50
N ARG A 170 -6.59 3.88 -10.73
CA ARG A 170 -5.86 3.55 -11.96
C ARG A 170 -4.68 4.49 -12.20
N HIS A 171 -4.85 5.79 -11.97
CA HIS A 171 -3.76 6.76 -12.06
C HIS A 171 -2.67 6.51 -11.00
N VAL A 172 -3.04 6.24 -9.75
CA VAL A 172 -2.06 5.89 -8.69
C VAL A 172 -1.23 4.65 -9.09
N LEU A 173 -1.86 3.66 -9.71
CA LEU A 173 -1.19 2.45 -10.19
C LEU A 173 -0.21 2.71 -11.34
N TYR A 174 -0.60 3.47 -12.37
CA TYR A 174 0.20 3.62 -13.60
C TYR A 174 1.12 4.83 -13.63
N ASP A 175 0.76 5.91 -12.95
CA ASP A 175 1.58 7.13 -12.94
C ASP A 175 2.70 7.03 -11.91
N TYR A 176 2.46 6.31 -10.81
CA TYR A 176 3.36 6.17 -9.66
C TYR A 176 3.61 4.71 -9.24
N PRO A 177 3.97 3.81 -10.17
CA PRO A 177 4.15 2.37 -9.87
C PRO A 177 5.23 2.11 -8.81
N GLU A 178 6.23 2.97 -8.68
CA GLU A 178 7.29 2.89 -7.67
C GLU A 178 6.78 3.08 -6.23
N TYR A 179 5.66 3.79 -6.06
CA TYR A 179 5.02 4.03 -4.77
C TYR A 179 3.84 3.08 -4.51
N TYR A 180 3.24 2.53 -5.56
CA TYR A 180 2.02 1.71 -5.46
C TYR A 180 2.16 0.52 -4.50
N ASN A 181 3.36 -0.07 -4.38
CA ASN A 181 3.60 -1.22 -3.51
C ASN A 181 3.20 -0.97 -2.04
N ILE A 182 3.11 0.28 -1.58
CA ILE A 182 2.75 0.63 -0.21
C ILE A 182 1.34 0.17 0.16
N PHE A 183 0.41 0.14 -0.80
CA PHE A 183 -0.98 -0.26 -0.58
C PHE A 183 -1.13 -1.76 -0.35
N SER A 184 -0.16 -2.57 -0.83
CA SER A 184 -0.13 -4.03 -0.67
C SER A 184 0.52 -4.51 0.65
N ARG A 185 1.21 -3.61 1.37
CA ARG A 185 1.92 -3.96 2.61
C ARG A 185 0.93 -4.25 3.72
N ARG A 186 1.15 -5.31 4.51
CA ARG A 186 0.28 -5.65 5.66
C ARG A 186 0.54 -4.76 6.86
N SER A 187 1.78 -4.30 6.99
CA SER A 187 2.19 -3.32 7.96
C SER A 187 3.30 -2.43 7.38
N ALA A 188 3.54 -1.30 8.03
CA ALA A 188 4.66 -0.42 7.69
C ALA A 188 5.18 0.29 8.95
N ASP A 189 6.49 0.51 9.00
CA ASP A 189 7.11 1.42 9.96
C ASP A 189 6.77 2.87 9.59
N ALA A 190 5.98 3.53 10.43
CA ALA A 190 5.59 4.94 10.33
C ALA A 190 6.48 5.86 11.19
N GLY A 191 7.72 5.44 11.47
CA GLY A 191 8.77 6.23 12.13
C GLY A 191 8.68 6.18 13.65
N MET A 192 7.47 6.36 14.20
CA MET A 192 7.25 6.26 15.65
C MET A 192 6.77 4.87 16.10
N LYS A 193 6.10 4.16 15.20
CA LYS A 193 5.53 2.83 15.46
C LYS A 193 5.22 2.12 14.15
N THR A 194 5.19 0.80 14.20
CA THR A 194 4.62 -0.03 13.15
C THR A 194 3.10 0.13 13.14
N VAL A 195 2.53 0.26 11.95
CA VAL A 195 1.09 0.38 11.73
C VAL A 195 0.59 -0.71 10.80
N ASN A 196 -0.63 -1.18 11.02
CA ASN A 196 -1.25 -2.24 10.24
C ASN A 196 -2.16 -1.67 9.15
N ASN A 197 -2.23 -2.38 8.02
CA ASN A 197 -3.04 -1.98 6.88
C ASN A 197 -4.53 -2.16 7.19
N THR A 198 -5.31 -1.10 6.97
CA THR A 198 -6.77 -1.13 7.12
C THR A 198 -7.46 -2.08 6.13
N ASN A 199 -6.77 -2.48 5.06
CA ASN A 199 -7.25 -3.43 4.05
C ASN A 199 -6.67 -4.86 4.20
N SER A 200 -5.87 -5.14 5.25
CA SER A 200 -5.21 -6.43 5.49
C SER A 200 -6.13 -7.63 5.27
N ARG A 201 -7.31 -7.63 5.87
CA ARG A 201 -8.30 -8.71 5.73
C ARG A 201 -8.66 -9.04 4.27
N PHE A 202 -8.76 -8.04 3.39
CA PHE A 202 -9.04 -8.28 1.98
C PHE A 202 -7.78 -8.73 1.22
N LEU A 203 -6.64 -8.08 1.50
CA LEU A 203 -5.34 -8.43 0.91
C LEU A 203 -4.92 -9.87 1.20
N ASP A 204 -5.27 -10.38 2.37
CA ASP A 204 -4.92 -11.75 2.78
C ASP A 204 -5.93 -12.78 2.26
N ALA A 205 -7.20 -12.39 2.08
CA ALA A 205 -8.26 -13.30 1.68
C ALA A 205 -8.44 -13.44 0.15
N TYR A 206 -8.06 -12.42 -0.64
CA TYR A 206 -8.36 -12.40 -2.07
C TYR A 206 -7.10 -12.60 -2.92
N ARG A 207 -7.08 -13.67 -3.73
CA ARG A 207 -5.93 -14.01 -4.58
C ARG A 207 -5.62 -12.89 -5.58
N GLY A 208 -4.37 -12.42 -5.52
CA GLY A 208 -3.85 -11.38 -6.40
C GLY A 208 -4.10 -9.96 -5.90
N ALA A 209 -4.79 -9.77 -4.76
CA ALA A 209 -5.07 -8.44 -4.22
C ALA A 209 -3.80 -7.70 -3.79
N ASP A 210 -3.67 -6.44 -4.21
CA ASP A 210 -2.49 -5.62 -3.94
C ASP A 210 -2.81 -4.15 -3.59
N GLY A 211 -4.08 -3.81 -3.40
CA GLY A 211 -4.49 -2.46 -3.07
C GLY A 211 -6.01 -2.29 -2.99
N ILE A 212 -6.53 -1.07 -2.98
CA ILE A 212 -5.77 0.19 -2.81
C ILE A 212 -6.12 0.81 -1.47
N LYS A 213 -7.39 1.18 -1.25
CA LYS A 213 -7.74 1.97 -0.07
C LYS A 213 -9.15 1.69 0.43
N THR A 214 -9.28 1.53 1.75
CA THR A 214 -10.57 1.50 2.45
C THR A 214 -10.97 2.90 2.95
N GLY A 215 -12.28 3.13 3.07
CA GLY A 215 -12.85 4.31 3.71
C GLY A 215 -14.08 3.99 4.52
N TYR A 216 -14.27 4.69 5.65
CA TYR A 216 -15.49 4.61 6.44
C TYR A 216 -15.75 5.94 7.17
N THR A 217 -17.00 6.39 7.12
CA THR A 217 -17.60 7.33 8.07
C THR A 217 -19.07 6.92 8.25
N ARG A 218 -19.75 7.44 9.28
CA ARG A 218 -21.18 7.16 9.47
C ARG A 218 -22.02 7.54 8.24
N ALA A 219 -21.66 8.63 7.57
CA ALA A 219 -22.38 9.13 6.39
C ALA A 219 -22.02 8.38 5.10
N ALA A 220 -20.77 7.90 4.98
CA ALA A 220 -20.29 7.23 3.77
C ALA A 220 -20.63 5.73 3.71
N GLY A 221 -20.84 5.09 4.87
CA GLY A 221 -20.80 3.63 4.96
C GLY A 221 -19.38 3.08 4.75
N PHE A 222 -19.28 1.79 4.44
CA PHE A 222 -17.99 1.12 4.23
C PHE A 222 -17.63 1.11 2.73
N ASN A 223 -16.55 1.79 2.37
CA ASN A 223 -16.08 1.97 0.99
C ASN A 223 -14.74 1.25 0.76
N LEU A 224 -14.46 0.79 -0.46
CA LEU A 224 -13.16 0.24 -0.87
C LEU A 224 -12.94 0.47 -2.36
N VAL A 225 -11.76 0.98 -2.70
CA VAL A 225 -11.16 0.79 -4.03
C VAL A 225 -10.14 -0.33 -3.89
N ALA A 226 -10.37 -1.46 -4.55
CA ALA A 226 -9.51 -2.62 -4.55
C ALA A 226 -8.89 -2.85 -5.94
N SER A 227 -7.67 -3.39 -5.97
CA SER A 227 -7.08 -3.93 -7.20
C SER A 227 -6.53 -5.33 -6.95
N ALA A 228 -6.59 -6.16 -7.98
CA ALA A 228 -5.92 -7.43 -8.02
C ALA A 228 -5.33 -7.73 -9.40
N GLU A 229 -4.24 -8.50 -9.42
CA GLU A 229 -3.59 -8.99 -10.63
C GLU A 229 -3.53 -10.52 -10.65
N ARG A 230 -3.85 -11.13 -11.79
CA ARG A 230 -3.78 -12.57 -12.04
C ARG A 230 -3.18 -12.79 -13.42
N GLY A 231 -1.92 -13.21 -13.49
CA GLY A 231 -1.21 -13.30 -14.77
C GLY A 231 -1.06 -11.92 -15.41
N SER A 232 -1.53 -11.76 -16.64
CA SER A 232 -1.54 -10.48 -17.36
C SER A 232 -2.84 -9.69 -17.21
N GLU A 233 -3.79 -10.15 -16.40
CA GLU A 233 -5.07 -9.48 -16.15
C GLU A 233 -5.02 -8.69 -14.85
N ARG A 234 -5.55 -7.46 -14.88
CA ARG A 234 -5.63 -6.60 -13.70
C ARG A 234 -6.98 -5.91 -13.63
N ILE A 235 -7.67 -6.10 -12.52
CA ILE A 235 -8.99 -5.55 -12.26
C ILE A 235 -8.89 -4.51 -11.15
N ILE A 236 -9.64 -3.42 -11.29
CA ILE A 236 -9.94 -2.47 -10.21
C ILE A 236 -11.44 -2.51 -9.95
N THR A 237 -11.81 -2.68 -8.69
CA THR A 237 -13.20 -2.72 -8.23
C THR A 237 -13.39 -1.69 -7.13
N THR A 238 -14.37 -0.83 -7.29
CA THR A 238 -14.74 0.16 -6.28
C THR A 238 -16.15 -0.09 -5.79
N VAL A 239 -16.34 -0.07 -4.47
CA VAL A 239 -17.64 -0.17 -3.81
C VAL A 239 -17.78 0.97 -2.80
N PHE A 240 -18.95 1.61 -2.81
CA PHE A 240 -19.39 2.62 -1.86
C PHE A 240 -20.62 2.12 -1.09
N GLY A 241 -20.81 2.62 0.14
CA GLY A 241 -22.05 2.39 0.89
C GLY A 241 -22.22 0.97 1.42
N GLY A 242 -21.13 0.22 1.62
CA GLY A 242 -21.20 -1.10 2.25
C GLY A 242 -21.75 -1.01 3.68
N ARG A 243 -22.48 -2.04 4.14
CA ARG A 243 -23.11 -2.07 5.47
C ARG A 243 -22.15 -2.45 6.61
N SER A 244 -21.12 -3.22 6.30
CA SER A 244 -20.07 -3.65 7.23
C SER A 244 -18.79 -3.96 6.47
N THR A 245 -17.65 -4.05 7.17
CA THR A 245 -16.38 -4.49 6.55
C THR A 245 -16.51 -5.85 5.85
N VAL A 246 -17.23 -6.79 6.46
CA VAL A 246 -17.42 -8.15 5.92
C VAL A 246 -18.27 -8.09 4.65
N ALA A 247 -19.43 -7.44 4.71
CA ALA A 247 -20.33 -7.32 3.54
C ALA A 247 -19.65 -6.58 2.38
N ARG A 248 -18.90 -5.51 2.69
CA ARG A 248 -18.12 -4.74 1.73
C ARG A 248 -17.04 -5.60 1.07
N ASN A 249 -16.26 -6.35 1.84
CA ASN A 249 -15.22 -7.23 1.29
C ASN A 249 -15.81 -8.34 0.43
N ALA A 250 -16.90 -8.98 0.88
CA ALA A 250 -17.58 -10.02 0.12
C ALA A 250 -18.10 -9.48 -1.22
N LYS A 251 -18.74 -8.31 -1.23
CA LYS A 251 -19.23 -7.68 -2.46
C LYS A 251 -18.09 -7.28 -3.40
N VAL A 252 -16.99 -6.75 -2.88
CA VAL A 252 -15.81 -6.44 -3.71
C VAL A 252 -15.22 -7.71 -4.32
N ALA A 253 -15.09 -8.79 -3.56
CA ALA A 253 -14.60 -10.07 -4.07
C ALA A 253 -15.50 -10.63 -5.19
N GLU A 254 -16.82 -10.65 -4.96
CA GLU A 254 -17.84 -11.07 -5.92
C GLU A 254 -17.72 -10.29 -7.25
N LEU A 255 -17.68 -8.96 -7.17
CA LEU A 255 -17.58 -8.08 -8.33
C LEU A 255 -16.22 -8.21 -9.05
N MET A 256 -15.14 -8.39 -8.30
CA MET A 256 -13.81 -8.56 -8.85
C MET A 256 -13.68 -9.91 -9.59
N ASP A 257 -14.32 -10.98 -9.08
CA ASP A 257 -14.39 -12.26 -9.78
C ASP A 257 -15.26 -12.19 -11.05
N VAL A 258 -16.31 -11.37 -11.06
CA VAL A 258 -17.01 -11.02 -12.32
C VAL A 258 -16.07 -10.30 -13.28
N GLY A 259 -15.24 -9.39 -12.77
CA GLY A 259 -14.21 -8.69 -13.54
C GLY A 259 -13.27 -9.66 -14.25
N PHE A 260 -12.63 -10.57 -13.52
CA PHE A 260 -11.71 -11.56 -14.10
C PHE A 260 -12.39 -12.53 -15.06
N ARG A 261 -13.66 -12.92 -14.82
CA ARG A 261 -14.38 -13.79 -15.76
C ARG A 261 -14.75 -13.12 -17.07
N ARG A 262 -14.96 -11.80 -17.07
CA ARG A 262 -15.45 -11.03 -18.23
C ARG A 262 -14.36 -10.25 -18.94
N ALA A 263 -13.23 -10.00 -18.29
CA ALA A 263 -12.11 -9.31 -18.90
C ALA A 263 -11.57 -10.13 -20.08
N PRO A 264 -11.26 -9.51 -21.22
CA PRO A 264 -10.65 -10.24 -22.33
C PRO A 264 -9.25 -10.71 -21.93
N ALA A 265 -8.89 -11.94 -22.29
CA ALA A 265 -7.57 -12.50 -21.98
C ALA A 265 -6.43 -11.63 -22.57
N GLN A 266 -6.63 -11.14 -23.79
CA GLN A 266 -5.69 -10.28 -24.51
C GLN A 266 -6.29 -8.89 -24.73
N VAL A 267 -5.63 -7.88 -24.19
CA VAL A 267 -6.03 -6.47 -24.30
C VAL A 267 -4.78 -5.63 -24.52
N ALA A 268 -4.84 -4.69 -25.46
CA ALA A 268 -3.77 -3.70 -25.63
C ALA A 268 -3.71 -2.79 -24.38
N LEU A 269 -2.54 -2.73 -23.74
CA LEU A 269 -2.34 -1.86 -22.59
C LEU A 269 -2.48 -0.39 -23.01
N ARG A 270 -3.50 0.30 -22.49
CA ARG A 270 -3.75 1.72 -22.74
C ARG A 270 -3.59 2.50 -21.44
N LYS A 271 -2.34 2.75 -21.03
CA LYS A 271 -2.07 3.53 -19.81
C LYS A 271 -2.79 4.88 -19.84
N PRO A 272 -3.35 5.36 -18.71
CA PRO A 272 -3.87 6.72 -18.66
C PRO A 272 -2.76 7.73 -18.98
N GLY A 273 -3.11 8.83 -19.64
CA GLY A 273 -2.16 9.93 -19.85
C GLY A 273 -1.90 10.66 -18.54
N ARG A 274 -0.64 10.97 -18.24
CA ARG A 274 -0.30 11.77 -17.05
C ARG A 274 -0.94 13.17 -17.17
N PRO A 275 -1.62 13.67 -16.12
CA PRO A 275 -2.13 15.02 -16.13
C PRO A 275 -0.97 16.04 -16.18
N PRO A 276 -1.19 17.25 -16.71
CA PRO A 276 -0.19 18.31 -16.62
C PRO A 276 0.06 18.66 -15.16
N TYR A 277 1.33 18.84 -14.80
CA TYR A 277 1.72 19.29 -13.48
C TYR A 277 1.20 20.71 -13.20
N MET A 278 0.43 20.87 -12.12
CA MET A 278 -0.22 22.13 -11.75
C MET A 278 0.36 22.81 -10.49
N GLY A 279 1.40 22.25 -9.87
CA GLY A 279 2.26 22.85 -8.83
C GLY A 279 1.64 23.79 -7.78
N ARG A 280 2.50 24.61 -7.15
CA ARG A 280 2.09 25.72 -6.29
C ARG A 280 1.86 26.96 -7.16
N GLY A 281 0.66 27.55 -7.11
CA GLY A 281 0.37 28.85 -7.75
C GLY A 281 -0.39 28.82 -9.07
N SER A 282 -0.91 27.67 -9.53
CA SER A 282 -1.79 27.63 -10.72
C SER A 282 -3.22 28.19 -10.47
N ASP A 283 -3.39 29.05 -9.46
CA ASP A 283 -4.60 29.89 -9.32
C ASP A 283 -4.58 31.04 -10.34
N ALA A 284 -3.51 31.20 -11.13
CA ALA A 284 -3.55 31.98 -12.36
C ALA A 284 -4.35 31.20 -13.42
N ASP A 285 -5.51 31.76 -13.80
CA ASP A 285 -6.34 31.27 -14.90
C ASP A 285 -5.49 30.91 -16.12
N VAL A 286 -5.41 29.61 -16.42
CA VAL A 286 -4.84 29.14 -17.68
C VAL A 286 -5.87 29.43 -18.76
N ILE A 287 -5.83 30.63 -19.33
CA ILE A 287 -6.56 30.97 -20.55
C ILE A 287 -5.87 30.24 -21.70
N VAL A 288 -6.44 29.10 -22.10
CA VAL A 288 -6.07 28.46 -23.37
C VAL A 288 -6.74 29.25 -24.49
N VAL A 289 -6.03 30.23 -25.06
CA VAL A 289 -6.48 30.89 -26.29
C VAL A 289 -6.29 29.89 -27.43
N GLN A 290 -7.37 29.26 -27.90
CA GLN A 290 -7.38 28.59 -29.19
C GLN A 290 -7.56 29.67 -30.27
N SER A 291 -6.48 30.03 -30.98
CA SER A 291 -6.63 30.80 -32.22
C SER A 291 -7.28 29.92 -33.29
N VAL A 292 -8.57 30.17 -33.54
CA VAL A 292 -9.31 29.67 -34.69
C VAL A 292 -8.95 30.56 -35.90
N ASN A 293 -7.80 30.31 -36.52
CA ASN A 293 -7.49 30.57 -37.95
C ASN A 293 -5.97 30.62 -38.18
N PRO A 294 -5.38 29.60 -38.84
CA PRO A 294 -4.01 29.69 -39.33
C PRO A 294 -4.00 30.27 -40.76
N GLN A 295 -3.57 31.54 -40.91
CA GLN A 295 -3.12 32.06 -42.20
C GLN A 295 -1.69 31.54 -42.49
N PRO A 296 -1.36 31.07 -43.71
CA PRO A 296 -0.03 30.56 -44.00
C PRO A 296 0.98 31.72 -44.05
N GLY A 297 1.91 31.80 -43.09
CA GLY A 297 3.03 32.74 -43.15
C GLY A 297 3.48 33.36 -41.83
N THR A 298 2.71 33.26 -40.75
CA THR A 298 3.13 33.75 -39.43
C THR A 298 3.79 32.63 -38.62
N ARG A 299 5.10 32.75 -38.35
CA ARG A 299 5.79 31.91 -37.37
C ARG A 299 5.09 32.10 -36.02
N ALA A 300 4.41 31.07 -35.54
CA ALA A 300 3.84 31.06 -34.20
C ALA A 300 4.96 31.26 -33.17
N LYS A 301 5.07 32.46 -32.60
CA LYS A 301 5.82 32.68 -31.36
C LYS A 301 4.98 32.11 -30.22
N SER A 302 5.20 30.84 -29.89
CA SER A 302 4.75 30.31 -28.61
C SER A 302 5.61 30.96 -27.52
N ILE A 303 5.08 31.97 -26.82
CA ILE A 303 5.72 32.50 -25.61
C ILE A 303 5.40 31.51 -24.48
N ARG A 304 6.38 30.68 -24.11
CA ARG A 304 6.35 29.90 -22.86
C ARG A 304 7.08 30.68 -21.77
N VAL A 305 6.34 31.18 -20.78
CA VAL A 305 6.88 31.53 -19.46
C VAL A 305 5.74 31.26 -18.46
N ALA A 306 5.86 30.31 -17.54
CA ALA A 306 6.53 30.56 -16.28
C ALA A 306 7.67 29.57 -15.99
N ARG A 307 8.90 30.06 -16.16
CA ARG A 307 10.03 29.63 -15.31
C ARG A 307 9.78 30.22 -13.93
N ALA A 308 9.32 29.42 -12.97
CA ALA A 308 9.88 29.57 -11.64
C ALA A 308 11.34 29.10 -11.78
N ALA A 309 12.28 30.03 -11.66
CA ALA A 309 13.67 29.79 -11.97
C ALA A 309 14.30 28.77 -11.01
N VAL A 310 14.38 27.51 -11.44
CA VAL A 310 15.35 26.54 -10.91
C VAL A 310 16.71 26.95 -11.49
N THR A 311 17.47 27.77 -10.76
CA THR A 311 18.78 28.28 -11.18
C THR A 311 19.92 27.26 -11.02
N ARG A 312 19.65 26.09 -10.44
CA ARG A 312 20.57 24.94 -10.40
C ARG A 312 19.80 23.65 -10.63
N SER A 313 20.12 22.94 -11.71
CA SER A 313 19.74 21.54 -11.84
C SER A 313 20.53 20.72 -10.81
N LEU A 314 19.85 20.14 -9.81
CA LEU A 314 20.43 19.14 -8.90
C LEU A 314 20.50 17.75 -9.55
N ARG A 315 20.67 17.67 -10.87
CA ARG A 315 20.90 16.41 -11.56
C ARG A 315 22.40 16.09 -11.48
N PRO A 316 22.81 14.89 -11.04
CA PRO A 316 24.18 14.44 -11.21
C PRO A 316 24.55 14.48 -12.70
N VAL A 317 25.66 15.11 -13.03
CA VAL A 317 26.23 15.10 -14.39
C VAL A 317 26.57 13.65 -14.74
N ALA A 318 26.03 13.15 -15.85
CA ALA A 318 26.38 11.83 -16.35
C ALA A 318 27.88 11.79 -16.65
N ARG A 319 28.58 10.81 -16.07
CA ARG A 319 30.00 10.56 -16.37
C ARG A 319 30.12 10.17 -17.84
N PRO A 320 31.05 10.75 -18.62
CA PRO A 320 31.28 10.31 -20.00
C PRO A 320 31.65 8.82 -20.01
N VAL A 321 30.84 8.04 -20.70
CA VAL A 321 31.10 6.62 -20.98
C VAL A 321 31.84 6.61 -22.32
N PRO A 322 33.02 5.98 -22.43
CA PRO A 322 33.66 5.78 -23.72
C PRO A 322 32.78 4.90 -24.60
N ASP A 323 32.67 5.25 -25.88
CA ASP A 323 32.02 4.43 -26.90
C ASP A 323 32.67 3.05 -26.95
N VAL A 324 31.89 2.02 -26.65
CA VAL A 324 32.26 0.64 -26.95
C VAL A 324 31.21 0.10 -27.93
N ALA A 325 31.66 -0.16 -29.15
CA ALA A 325 30.86 -0.78 -30.20
C ALA A 325 30.31 -2.15 -29.76
N PRO A 326 29.12 -2.57 -30.25
CA PRO A 326 28.50 -3.80 -29.79
C PRO A 326 29.10 -5.03 -30.48
N LEU A 327 29.76 -5.89 -29.71
CA LEU A 327 30.11 -7.26 -30.12
C LEU A 327 28.85 -8.14 -30.02
N VAL A 328 28.01 -8.10 -31.06
CA VAL A 328 26.94 -9.08 -31.28
C VAL A 328 27.47 -10.14 -32.23
N ALA A 329 28.17 -11.14 -31.69
CA ALA A 329 28.52 -12.36 -32.43
C ALA A 329 28.65 -13.60 -31.54
N GLY A 330 29.00 -13.48 -30.25
CA GLY A 330 29.25 -14.64 -29.39
C GLY A 330 28.05 -15.29 -28.70
N VAL A 331 26.83 -14.76 -28.83
CA VAL A 331 25.66 -15.21 -28.03
C VAL A 331 24.79 -16.25 -28.75
N LYS A 332 25.08 -16.55 -30.02
CA LYS A 332 24.31 -17.55 -30.79
C LYS A 332 24.82 -18.99 -30.59
N ASP A 333 26.11 -19.16 -30.33
CA ASP A 333 26.72 -20.50 -30.18
C ASP A 333 26.42 -21.12 -28.80
N ASP A 334 26.26 -20.28 -27.77
CA ASP A 334 25.92 -20.73 -26.41
C ASP A 334 24.46 -21.21 -26.26
N ILE A 335 23.54 -20.74 -27.11
CA ILE A 335 22.12 -21.15 -27.05
C ILE A 335 21.93 -22.56 -27.61
N ASN A 336 22.70 -22.93 -28.65
CA ASN A 336 22.59 -24.24 -29.28
C ASN A 336 23.24 -25.34 -28.43
N ALA A 337 24.34 -25.04 -27.72
CA ALA A 337 25.00 -25.99 -26.82
C ALA A 337 24.15 -26.37 -25.58
N VAL A 338 23.25 -25.49 -25.15
CA VAL A 338 22.35 -25.76 -24.00
C VAL A 338 21.13 -26.60 -24.40
N LEU A 339 20.71 -26.57 -25.67
CA LEU A 339 19.57 -27.36 -26.15
C LEU A 339 19.91 -28.86 -26.34
N GLU A 340 21.17 -29.20 -26.65
CA GLU A 340 21.63 -30.60 -26.74
C GLU A 340 21.82 -31.27 -25.37
N GLN A 341 22.05 -30.50 -24.30
CA GLN A 341 22.22 -31.06 -22.95
C GLN A 341 20.90 -31.36 -22.21
N VAL A 342 19.75 -30.93 -22.74
CA VAL A 342 18.42 -31.20 -22.14
C VAL A 342 17.81 -32.51 -22.65
N GLN A 343 18.27 -33.06 -23.78
CA GLN A 343 17.72 -34.30 -24.36
C GLN A 343 18.31 -35.61 -23.79
N VAL A 344 19.33 -35.57 -22.93
CA VAL A 344 20.03 -36.78 -22.44
C VAL A 344 19.59 -37.21 -21.02
N VAL A 345 18.73 -36.46 -20.33
CA VAL A 345 18.30 -36.80 -18.95
C VAL A 345 16.92 -37.50 -18.89
N ALA A 346 16.28 -37.75 -20.03
CA ALA A 346 15.00 -38.46 -20.12
C ALA A 346 15.19 -39.97 -20.41
N ALA A 347 15.94 -40.69 -19.57
CA ALA A 347 15.97 -42.16 -19.62
C ALA A 347 16.29 -42.82 -18.26
N ALA A 348 15.23 -43.36 -17.62
CA ALA A 348 15.15 -44.46 -16.63
C ALA A 348 15.62 -44.25 -15.15
N PRO A 349 15.17 -45.09 -14.19
CA PRO A 349 13.82 -45.63 -13.93
C PRO A 349 13.32 -45.38 -12.47
N LYS A 350 12.04 -45.72 -12.22
CA LYS A 350 11.24 -45.49 -10.98
C LYS A 350 11.47 -46.56 -9.90
N PRO A 351 11.60 -46.22 -8.59
CA PRO A 351 11.50 -47.17 -7.47
C PRO A 351 10.07 -47.29 -6.88
N PRO A 352 9.75 -48.40 -6.17
CA PRO A 352 8.39 -48.93 -6.01
C PRO A 352 7.59 -48.36 -4.82
N ALA A 353 6.27 -48.55 -4.88
CA ALA A 353 5.29 -48.16 -3.88
C ALA A 353 5.25 -49.10 -2.65
N PRO A 354 4.90 -48.61 -1.45
CA PRO A 354 4.50 -49.47 -0.32
C PRO A 354 3.02 -49.91 -0.42
N PRO A 355 2.64 -51.03 0.21
CA PRO A 355 1.41 -51.77 -0.11
C PRO A 355 0.14 -51.24 0.56
N GLU A 356 -0.99 -51.58 -0.07
CA GLU A 356 -2.35 -51.52 0.44
C GLU A 356 -2.55 -52.38 1.69
N VAL A 357 -3.36 -51.89 2.64
CA VAL A 357 -4.02 -52.73 3.65
C VAL A 357 -5.52 -52.40 3.62
N VAL A 358 -6.29 -53.49 3.58
CA VAL A 358 -7.70 -53.58 3.23
C VAL A 358 -8.59 -53.28 4.45
N ALA A 359 -9.82 -52.88 4.14
CA ALA A 359 -10.93 -52.52 5.00
C ALA A 359 -11.24 -53.48 6.17
N ALA A 360 -11.76 -52.90 7.26
CA ALA A 360 -12.80 -53.50 8.10
C ALA A 360 -13.60 -52.41 8.84
N ALA A 361 -14.93 -52.51 8.75
CA ALA A 361 -15.95 -51.98 9.67
C ALA A 361 -16.98 -53.12 9.83
N PRO A 362 -18.00 -53.07 10.71
CA PRO A 362 -18.39 -52.05 11.70
C PRO A 362 -18.77 -52.64 13.10
N GLU A 363 -19.15 -51.79 14.06
CA GLU A 363 -20.15 -52.02 15.15
C GLU A 363 -20.34 -50.68 15.92
N THR A 364 -21.41 -49.91 15.68
CA THR A 364 -22.71 -49.82 16.40
C THR A 364 -22.65 -49.61 17.92
N VAL A 365 -22.98 -48.38 18.38
CA VAL A 365 -23.93 -48.14 19.48
C VAL A 365 -24.78 -46.91 19.13
N THR A 366 -26.08 -47.08 19.34
CA THR A 366 -27.24 -46.26 18.97
C THR A 366 -27.80 -45.54 20.19
N ALA A 367 -28.36 -44.31 20.01
CA ALA A 367 -29.58 -43.74 20.64
C ALA A 367 -29.56 -42.21 20.44
N ALA A 368 -30.27 -41.61 19.46
CA ALA A 368 -31.71 -41.22 19.45
C ALA A 368 -32.07 -40.20 20.56
N ALA A 369 -32.22 -38.89 20.26
CA ALA A 369 -33.45 -38.17 19.81
C ALA A 369 -34.56 -38.17 20.91
N GLU A 370 -35.22 -37.08 21.31
CA GLU A 370 -35.80 -35.95 20.53
C GLU A 370 -36.34 -34.82 21.50
N PRO A 371 -37.20 -33.84 21.13
CA PRO A 371 -36.90 -32.41 21.11
C PRO A 371 -37.66 -31.56 22.16
N THR A 372 -37.38 -30.25 22.24
CA THR A 372 -38.38 -29.29 22.77
C THR A 372 -38.21 -27.89 22.18
N THR A 373 -39.32 -27.40 21.64
CA THR A 373 -39.60 -26.05 21.17
C THR A 373 -39.56 -25.03 22.31
N ILE A 374 -39.33 -23.75 21.98
CA ILE A 374 -40.06 -22.54 22.44
C ILE A 374 -39.19 -21.29 22.08
N ALA A 375 -39.82 -20.30 21.48
CA ALA A 375 -39.39 -18.89 21.41
C ALA A 375 -40.54 -18.03 22.00
N PRO A 376 -40.38 -16.71 22.20
CA PRO A 376 -39.41 -16.00 23.03
C PRO A 376 -40.12 -15.08 24.07
N GLU A 377 -39.48 -14.76 25.20
CA GLU A 377 -39.98 -13.72 26.13
C GLU A 377 -38.94 -12.60 26.40
N GLN A 378 -39.34 -11.40 25.98
CA GLN A 378 -39.34 -10.12 26.71
C GLN A 378 -38.05 -9.57 27.36
N SER A 379 -37.45 -8.60 26.66
CA SER A 379 -37.23 -7.20 27.08
C SER A 379 -37.08 -6.90 28.58
N VAL A 380 -35.83 -6.68 29.03
CA VAL A 380 -35.53 -5.95 30.27
C VAL A 380 -34.93 -4.58 29.91
N LYS A 381 -35.62 -3.52 30.34
CA LYS A 381 -35.22 -2.11 30.17
C LYS A 381 -33.95 -1.77 30.97
N PRO A 382 -33.10 -0.83 30.53
CA PRO A 382 -31.95 -0.37 31.31
C PRO A 382 -32.38 0.56 32.46
N VAL A 383 -31.89 0.30 33.67
CA VAL A 383 -32.04 1.16 34.86
C VAL A 383 -31.07 2.35 34.78
N GLN A 384 -31.55 3.54 35.17
CA GLN A 384 -30.79 4.79 35.19
C GLN A 384 -29.66 4.80 36.23
N ARG A 385 -28.58 5.51 35.88
CA ARG A 385 -27.38 5.72 36.71
C ARG A 385 -27.71 6.64 37.91
N PRO A 386 -27.39 6.27 39.16
CA PRO A 386 -27.46 7.19 40.28
C PRO A 386 -26.33 8.23 40.21
N GLN A 387 -26.71 9.50 40.39
CA GLN A 387 -25.82 10.62 40.66
C GLN A 387 -25.52 10.64 42.16
N GLN A 388 -24.29 10.31 42.55
CA GLN A 388 -23.65 10.98 43.69
C GLN A 388 -22.14 10.74 43.66
N VAL A 389 -21.43 11.85 43.60
CA VAL A 389 -19.98 11.98 43.67
C VAL A 389 -19.60 11.88 45.15
N VAL A 390 -18.72 10.94 45.49
CA VAL A 390 -17.96 11.01 46.74
C VAL A 390 -16.49 10.88 46.39
N LEU A 391 -15.77 11.99 46.59
CA LEU A 391 -14.32 12.09 46.49
C LEU A 391 -13.71 11.29 47.65
N ALA A 392 -13.03 10.19 47.31
CA ALA A 392 -12.09 9.54 48.22
C ALA A 392 -10.69 9.68 47.60
N ALA A 393 -9.93 10.64 48.12
CA ALA A 393 -8.51 10.74 47.87
C ALA A 393 -7.82 9.56 48.58
N ALA A 394 -7.24 8.66 47.79
CA ALA A 394 -6.31 7.65 48.28
C ALA A 394 -4.90 8.05 47.82
N GLU A 395 -4.09 8.49 48.76
CA GLU A 395 -2.65 8.67 48.60
C GLU A 395 -2.02 7.31 48.27
N LEU A 396 -1.50 7.18 47.05
CA LEU A 396 -0.71 6.02 46.64
C LEU A 396 0.77 6.39 46.69
N ARG A 397 1.45 5.68 47.58
CA ARG A 397 2.88 5.73 47.86
C ARG A 397 3.71 5.51 46.60
N ASP A 398 4.74 6.32 46.48
CA ASP A 398 5.78 6.26 45.47
C ASP A 398 6.51 4.92 45.56
N THR A 399 6.26 4.04 44.59
CA THR A 399 7.06 2.83 44.36
C THR A 399 7.79 3.03 43.04
N ALA A 400 9.09 3.32 43.16
CA ALA A 400 9.99 3.45 42.02
C ALA A 400 9.96 2.17 41.18
N THR A 401 9.44 2.29 39.96
CA THR A 401 9.56 1.26 38.94
C THR A 401 11.01 1.26 38.44
N PRO A 402 11.72 0.12 38.37
CA PRO A 402 13.07 0.11 37.83
C PRO A 402 13.05 0.55 36.37
N ALA A 403 13.92 1.49 36.03
CA ALA A 403 14.09 2.02 34.70
C ALA A 403 14.38 0.86 33.72
N ARG A 404 13.57 0.76 32.66
CA ARG A 404 13.93 -0.05 31.49
C ARG A 404 15.22 0.51 30.91
N GLU A 405 16.30 -0.25 30.94
CA GLU A 405 17.49 0.02 30.17
C GLU A 405 17.10 0.20 28.70
N ALA A 406 17.48 1.34 28.12
CA ALA A 406 17.35 1.58 26.70
C ALA A 406 18.30 0.62 25.98
N GLU A 407 17.74 -0.33 25.23
CA GLU A 407 18.52 -1.16 24.31
C GLU A 407 19.06 -0.27 23.19
N VAL A 408 20.35 0.05 23.28
CA VAL A 408 21.07 0.81 22.26
C VAL A 408 21.26 -0.09 21.05
N VAL A 409 20.36 -0.01 20.07
CA VAL A 409 20.56 -0.60 18.74
C VAL A 409 21.61 0.24 18.01
N THR A 410 22.88 -0.06 18.28
CA THR A 410 24.02 0.48 17.54
C THR A 410 23.94 -0.05 16.10
N ARG A 411 23.80 0.85 15.13
CA ARG A 411 24.08 0.48 13.73
C ARG A 411 25.57 0.18 13.64
N ILE A 412 25.90 -1.08 13.36
CA ILE A 412 27.27 -1.53 13.09
C ILE A 412 27.80 -0.72 11.90
N SER A 413 28.60 0.29 12.21
CA SER A 413 29.40 1.01 11.23
C SER A 413 30.63 0.17 10.96
N THR A 414 30.85 -0.22 9.70
CA THR A 414 32.02 -0.97 9.26
C THR A 414 33.29 -0.10 9.17
N SER A 415 33.23 1.14 9.68
CA SER A 415 34.33 2.10 9.68
C SER A 415 35.17 2.12 10.97
N GLY A 416 34.87 1.26 11.96
CA GLY A 416 35.74 1.02 13.11
C GLY A 416 36.44 -0.33 12.98
N GLY A 417 37.76 -0.32 12.75
CA GLY A 417 38.60 -1.49 12.39
C GLY A 417 38.78 -2.57 13.47
N ARG A 418 37.69 -3.03 14.10
CA ARG A 418 37.68 -4.12 15.10
C ARG A 418 36.70 -5.26 14.78
N GLN A 419 36.08 -5.24 13.60
CA GLN A 419 35.05 -6.21 13.22
C GLN A 419 35.63 -7.32 12.33
N TRP A 420 35.26 -8.56 12.64
CA TRP A 420 35.58 -9.73 11.84
C TRP A 420 34.51 -9.97 10.78
N GLY A 421 34.85 -10.76 9.77
CA GLY A 421 33.92 -11.22 8.76
C GLY A 421 34.13 -12.68 8.41
N ILE A 422 33.24 -13.23 7.59
CA ILE A 422 33.40 -14.54 6.98
C ILE A 422 33.11 -14.45 5.47
N ASN A 423 33.87 -15.19 4.68
CA ASN A 423 33.64 -15.41 3.26
C ASN A 423 33.01 -16.79 3.06
N VAL A 424 31.90 -16.86 2.34
CA VAL A 424 31.15 -18.11 2.08
C VAL A 424 31.32 -18.63 0.64
N GLY A 425 32.39 -18.20 -0.02
CA GLY A 425 32.77 -18.65 -1.35
C GLY A 425 32.77 -17.54 -2.41
N ARG A 426 33.29 -17.91 -3.59
CA ARG A 426 33.37 -17.06 -4.77
C ARG A 426 32.47 -17.60 -5.87
N TYR A 427 31.74 -16.70 -6.53
CA TYR A 427 30.72 -17.05 -7.52
C TYR A 427 30.95 -16.32 -8.84
N PRO A 428 30.54 -16.90 -9.98
CA PRO A 428 30.77 -16.32 -11.32
C PRO A 428 29.95 -15.05 -11.58
N SER A 429 28.83 -14.86 -10.87
CA SER A 429 27.98 -13.68 -10.99
C SER A 429 27.64 -13.08 -9.65
N ARG A 430 27.39 -11.76 -9.64
CA ARG A 430 26.92 -11.03 -8.46
C ARG A 430 25.62 -11.63 -7.92
N PHE A 431 24.70 -11.99 -8.83
CA PHE A 431 23.42 -12.58 -8.45
C PHE A 431 23.57 -13.93 -7.75
N ALA A 432 24.48 -14.79 -8.21
CA ALA A 432 24.77 -16.06 -7.55
C ALA A 432 25.34 -15.84 -6.13
N ALA A 433 26.25 -14.87 -5.96
CA ALA A 433 26.79 -14.51 -4.65
C ALA A 433 25.69 -13.97 -3.70
N GLU A 434 24.81 -13.09 -4.17
CA GLU A 434 23.70 -12.54 -3.37
C GLU A 434 22.69 -13.63 -2.97
N LYS A 435 22.38 -14.56 -3.88
CA LYS A 435 21.50 -15.71 -3.61
C LYS A 435 22.06 -16.62 -2.53
N VAL A 436 23.37 -16.91 -2.56
CA VAL A 436 24.00 -17.72 -1.51
C VAL A 436 24.01 -16.99 -0.18
N LEU A 437 24.35 -15.70 -0.14
CA LEU A 437 24.28 -14.91 1.10
C LEU A 437 22.88 -14.93 1.73
N LEU A 438 21.83 -14.86 0.93
CA LEU A 438 20.46 -14.94 1.44
C LEU A 438 20.13 -16.34 1.96
N LYS A 439 20.47 -17.40 1.21
CA LYS A 439 20.23 -18.79 1.63
C LYS A 439 20.98 -19.12 2.93
N THR A 440 22.24 -18.72 3.03
CA THR A 440 23.09 -18.97 4.20
C THR A 440 22.60 -18.20 5.43
N ALA A 441 22.18 -16.93 5.26
CA ALA A 441 21.60 -16.14 6.35
C ALA A 441 20.31 -16.76 6.91
N LEU A 442 19.48 -17.35 6.04
CA LEU A 442 18.25 -18.02 6.45
C LEU A 442 18.51 -19.37 7.14
N SER A 443 19.58 -20.07 6.76
CA SER A 443 19.94 -21.36 7.38
C SER A 443 20.66 -21.21 8.73
N GLU A 444 21.34 -20.09 8.96
CA GLU A 444 22.17 -19.83 10.15
C GLU A 444 21.79 -18.51 10.85
N THR A 445 20.49 -18.28 11.04
CA THR A 445 19.97 -17.07 11.69
C THR A 445 20.61 -16.86 13.07
N ALA A 446 20.79 -17.91 13.87
CA ALA A 446 21.34 -17.80 15.23
C ALA A 446 22.77 -17.23 15.30
N THR A 447 23.57 -17.28 14.23
CA THR A 447 24.96 -16.77 14.23
C THR A 447 25.21 -15.61 13.28
N LEU A 448 24.35 -15.46 12.26
CA LEU A 448 24.50 -14.42 11.24
C LEU A 448 23.45 -13.31 11.36
N ASP A 449 22.58 -13.35 12.36
CA ASP A 449 21.66 -12.25 12.65
C ASP A 449 22.44 -10.99 13.04
N GLY A 450 22.12 -9.87 12.39
CA GLY A 450 22.86 -8.61 12.52
C GLY A 450 24.14 -8.48 11.66
N ALA A 451 24.62 -9.55 11.00
CA ALA A 451 25.80 -9.46 10.12
C ALA A 451 25.48 -8.77 8.77
N LEU A 452 26.37 -7.88 8.33
CA LEU A 452 26.24 -7.16 7.06
C LEU A 452 26.64 -8.05 5.89
N ARG A 453 25.67 -8.35 5.00
CA ARG A 453 25.91 -9.04 3.73
C ARG A 453 26.56 -8.10 2.72
N LYS A 454 27.75 -8.45 2.22
CA LYS A 454 28.51 -7.65 1.25
C LYS A 454 29.06 -8.54 0.13
N VAL A 455 28.77 -8.16 -1.12
CA VAL A 455 29.40 -8.78 -2.30
C VAL A 455 30.52 -7.89 -2.80
N THR A 456 31.73 -8.45 -2.90
CA THR A 456 32.91 -7.73 -3.42
C THR A 456 33.35 -8.34 -4.75
N LYS A 457 33.62 -7.50 -5.75
CA LYS A 457 34.13 -7.93 -7.05
C LYS A 457 35.64 -8.16 -6.95
N GLY A 458 36.09 -9.39 -7.13
CA GLY A 458 37.49 -9.77 -7.24
C GLY A 458 37.90 -10.03 -8.69
N ALA A 459 39.20 -10.27 -8.92
CA ALA A 459 39.76 -10.48 -10.26
C ALA A 459 39.20 -11.74 -10.97
N LYS A 460 38.75 -12.75 -10.21
CA LYS A 460 38.27 -14.04 -10.73
C LYS A 460 36.79 -14.34 -10.40
N GLY A 461 36.01 -13.35 -9.93
CA GLY A 461 34.60 -13.54 -9.59
C GLY A 461 34.08 -12.60 -8.50
N PHE A 462 32.93 -12.95 -7.92
CA PHE A 462 32.25 -12.21 -6.86
C PHE A 462 32.32 -12.96 -5.54
N ASP A 463 32.95 -12.35 -4.55
CA ASP A 463 33.11 -12.91 -3.21
C ASP A 463 31.90 -12.58 -2.34
N ALA A 464 31.34 -13.60 -1.70
CA ALA A 464 30.18 -13.49 -0.81
C ALA A 464 30.65 -13.37 0.64
N ASN A 465 30.49 -12.18 1.25
CA ASN A 465 30.98 -11.92 2.60
C ASN A 465 29.86 -11.54 3.57
N PHE A 466 29.99 -11.98 4.83
CA PHE A 466 29.32 -11.40 5.98
C PHE A 466 30.35 -10.59 6.78
N MET A 467 30.04 -9.35 7.12
CA MET A 467 30.91 -8.44 7.87
C MET A 467 30.22 -7.94 9.14
N GLY A 468 30.99 -7.43 10.09
CA GLY A 468 30.42 -6.88 11.33
C GLY A 468 30.22 -7.91 12.43
N LEU A 469 30.90 -9.06 12.34
CA LEU A 469 30.86 -10.11 13.36
C LEU A 469 31.94 -9.86 14.42
N THR A 470 31.72 -10.36 15.64
CA THR A 470 32.82 -10.55 16.59
C THR A 470 33.65 -11.77 16.17
N ARG A 471 34.88 -11.89 16.69
CA ARG A 471 35.74 -13.04 16.40
C ARG A 471 35.06 -14.36 16.75
N ASP A 472 34.52 -14.45 17.96
CA ASP A 472 33.86 -15.67 18.46
C ASP A 472 32.64 -16.05 17.62
N MET A 473 31.88 -15.06 17.16
CA MET A 473 30.73 -15.28 16.27
C MET A 473 31.15 -15.73 14.88
N ALA A 474 32.24 -15.18 14.33
CA ALA A 474 32.80 -15.62 13.04
C ALA A 474 33.34 -17.07 13.12
N GLU A 475 34.02 -17.43 14.21
CA GLU A 475 34.52 -18.80 14.45
C GLU A 475 33.36 -19.80 14.60
N LEU A 476 32.33 -19.44 15.38
CA LEU A 476 31.16 -20.29 15.57
C LEU A 476 30.36 -20.44 14.26
N ALA A 477 30.16 -19.36 13.51
CA ALA A 477 29.48 -19.39 12.23
C ALA A 477 30.22 -20.28 11.22
N CYS A 478 31.54 -20.13 11.09
CA CYS A 478 32.30 -21.00 10.18
C CYS A 478 32.26 -22.47 10.60
N ARG A 479 32.34 -22.79 11.89
CA ARG A 479 32.22 -24.18 12.38
C ARG A 479 30.86 -24.79 12.02
N ARG A 480 29.76 -24.04 12.18
CA ARG A 480 28.41 -24.50 11.84
C ARG A 480 28.21 -24.65 10.33
N LEU A 481 28.73 -23.72 9.55
CA LEU A 481 28.65 -23.78 8.09
C LEU A 481 29.44 -24.95 7.51
N GLN A 482 30.63 -25.22 8.03
CA GLN A 482 31.43 -26.38 7.63
C GLN A 482 30.75 -27.71 7.98
N ALA A 483 30.09 -27.80 9.15
CA ALA A 483 29.29 -28.97 9.52
C ALA A 483 28.13 -29.25 8.54
N ARG A 484 27.69 -28.22 7.80
CA ARG A 484 26.66 -28.30 6.75
C ARG A 484 27.25 -28.31 5.33
N GLN A 485 28.54 -28.61 5.19
CA GLN A 485 29.26 -28.67 3.90
C GLN A 485 29.25 -27.34 3.13
N VAL A 486 29.12 -26.20 3.82
CA VAL A 486 29.24 -24.87 3.22
C VAL A 486 30.67 -24.36 3.46
N SER A 487 31.35 -23.92 2.39
CA SER A 487 32.67 -23.32 2.49
C SER A 487 32.62 -22.04 3.33
N CYS A 488 33.51 -21.90 4.30
CA CYS A 488 33.62 -20.71 5.14
C CYS A 488 35.08 -20.39 5.45
N PHE A 489 35.48 -19.13 5.21
CA PHE A 489 36.80 -18.60 5.54
C PHE A 489 36.65 -17.35 6.40
N MET A 490 37.39 -17.26 7.50
CA MET A 490 37.37 -16.05 8.32
C MET A 490 38.17 -14.91 7.68
N ILE A 491 37.63 -13.70 7.79
CA ILE A 491 38.25 -12.45 7.35
C ILE A 491 38.58 -11.64 8.61
N GLY A 492 39.86 -11.34 8.81
CA GLY A 492 40.32 -10.49 9.91
C GLY A 492 39.82 -9.05 9.79
N PRO A 493 39.87 -8.28 10.88
CA PRO A 493 39.56 -6.85 10.84
C PRO A 493 40.54 -6.14 9.91
N SER A 494 39.99 -5.37 8.97
CA SER A 494 40.71 -4.51 8.03
C SER A 494 40.94 -3.12 8.58
#